data_AF-K1QUQ9-F1
#
_entry.id   AF-K1QUQ9-F1
#
_cell.length_a   1.000
_cell.length_b   1.000
_cell.length_c   1.000
_cell.angle_alpha   90.00
_cell.angle_beta   90.00
_cell.angle_gamma   90.00
#
_symmetry.space_group_name_H-M   'P 1'
#
loop_
_entity.id
_entity.type
_entity.pdbx_description
1 polymer ?
#
loop_
_entity_poly.entity_id
_entity_poly.type
_entity_poly.pdbx_seq_one_letter_code
_entity_poly.pdbx_strand_id
1 'polypeptide(L)'
;MRCGDQNAAAQIQSATDALSAKRIGDKVKTNEQWNNTCEKVMTEVVENKCVQVERFREKLRSSNKHAIFVESTYNDTWGSGLDRVGTENTKQAAWPGKNLLGKIVAKVAKKSRKRKKSEQWSRPKQTQQPKESSKQRDIVKMLKDMRAQSDSDSFSGWDSSDSESESDAQSLHG
;
A
#
# COMPACT_ATOMS: atom_id res chain seq x y z
N MET A 1 -17.90 31.41 -12.95
CA MET A 1 -19.09 30.99 -13.73
C MET A 1 -18.73 29.67 -14.43
N ARG A 2 -19.49 28.58 -14.26
CA ARG A 2 -19.24 27.33 -15.00
C ARG A 2 -19.75 27.53 -16.43
N CYS A 3 -18.84 27.59 -17.40
CA CYS A 3 -19.18 27.61 -18.82
C CYS A 3 -19.61 26.21 -19.30
N GLY A 4 -20.59 26.12 -20.20
CA GLY A 4 -21.10 24.87 -20.75
C GLY A 4 -22.62 24.71 -20.62
N ASP A 5 -23.17 23.63 -21.20
CA ASP A 5 -24.58 23.28 -21.13
C ASP A 5 -24.96 22.77 -19.73
N GLN A 6 -25.43 23.69 -18.89
CA GLN A 6 -25.78 23.40 -17.50
C GLN A 6 -27.01 22.49 -17.37
N ASN A 7 -27.92 22.54 -18.34
CA ASN A 7 -29.10 21.67 -18.34
C ASN A 7 -28.69 20.23 -18.63
N ALA A 8 -27.90 20.00 -19.67
CA ALA A 8 -27.36 18.67 -19.97
C ALA A 8 -26.53 18.13 -18.79
N ALA A 9 -25.72 18.96 -18.13
CA ALA A 9 -24.96 18.55 -16.96
C ALA A 9 -25.85 18.07 -15.80
N ALA A 10 -26.93 18.80 -15.51
CA ALA A 10 -27.90 18.41 -14.47
C ALA A 10 -28.62 17.09 -14.83
N GLN A 11 -29.00 16.91 -16.10
CA GLN A 11 -29.63 15.67 -16.57
C GLN A 11 -28.67 14.47 -16.53
N ILE A 12 -27.40 14.66 -16.88
CA ILE A 12 -26.37 13.62 -16.77
C ILE A 12 -26.20 13.21 -15.30
N GLN A 13 -26.21 14.18 -14.39
CA GLN A 13 -26.03 13.92 -12.96
C GLN A 13 -27.23 13.18 -12.34
N SER A 14 -28.45 13.42 -12.84
CA SER A 14 -29.67 12.75 -12.39
C SER A 14 -29.98 11.45 -13.12
N ALA A 15 -29.21 11.09 -14.16
CA ALA A 15 -29.44 9.88 -14.94
C ALA A 15 -29.28 8.62 -14.07
N THR A 16 -30.23 7.69 -14.23
CA THR A 16 -30.30 6.43 -13.45
C THR A 16 -29.23 5.42 -13.82
N ASP A 17 -28.74 5.48 -15.06
CA ASP A 17 -27.81 4.51 -15.61
C ASP A 17 -26.82 5.17 -16.59
N ALA A 18 -25.70 4.48 -16.81
CA ALA A 18 -24.61 4.99 -17.62
C ALA A 18 -24.98 5.17 -19.10
N LEU A 19 -25.92 4.38 -19.63
CA LEU A 19 -26.33 4.49 -21.04
C LEU A 19 -27.18 5.74 -21.23
N SER A 20 -28.09 6.03 -20.30
CA SER A 20 -28.88 7.26 -20.29
C SER A 20 -28.00 8.50 -20.20
N ALA A 21 -27.02 8.51 -19.27
CA ALA A 21 -26.04 9.59 -19.16
C ALA A 21 -25.25 9.80 -20.46
N LYS A 22 -24.81 8.70 -21.10
CA LYS A 22 -24.08 8.75 -22.39
C LYS A 22 -24.92 9.37 -23.50
N ARG A 23 -26.18 8.96 -23.66
CA ARG A 23 -27.09 9.49 -24.69
C ARG A 23 -27.34 10.99 -24.56
N ILE A 24 -27.32 11.52 -23.33
CA ILE A 24 -27.40 12.97 -23.09
C ILE A 24 -26.08 13.62 -23.48
N GLY A 25 -24.95 13.05 -23.03
CA GLY A 25 -23.60 13.53 -23.35
C GLY A 25 -23.32 13.62 -24.85
N ASP A 26 -23.80 12.66 -25.65
CA ASP A 26 -23.64 12.63 -27.11
C ASP A 26 -24.32 13.83 -27.81
N LYS A 27 -25.27 14.50 -27.16
CA LYS A 27 -25.94 15.71 -27.68
C LYS A 27 -25.21 17.00 -27.32
N VAL A 28 -24.25 16.95 -26.39
CA VAL A 28 -23.51 18.13 -25.94
C VAL A 28 -22.49 18.52 -27.01
N LYS A 29 -22.59 19.75 -27.49
CA LYS A 29 -21.64 20.29 -28.48
C LYS A 29 -20.28 20.53 -27.83
N THR A 30 -19.25 19.94 -28.42
CA THR A 30 -17.86 20.18 -28.02
C THR A 30 -17.40 21.57 -28.45
N ASN A 31 -16.57 22.22 -27.64
CA ASN A 31 -15.89 23.46 -27.98
C ASN A 31 -14.36 23.28 -27.91
N GLU A 32 -13.62 24.30 -28.35
CA GLU A 32 -12.16 24.24 -28.38
C GLU A 32 -11.55 24.07 -26.97
N GLN A 33 -12.12 24.74 -25.97
CA GLN A 33 -11.70 24.58 -24.58
C GLN A 33 -11.81 23.12 -24.12
N TRP A 34 -12.89 22.42 -24.49
CA TRP A 34 -13.07 21.00 -24.19
C TRP A 34 -12.01 20.15 -24.87
N ASN A 35 -11.73 20.39 -26.15
CA ASN A 35 -10.68 19.64 -26.88
C ASN A 35 -9.31 19.77 -26.22
N ASN A 36 -9.02 20.92 -25.61
CA ASN A 36 -7.76 21.17 -24.90
C ASN A 36 -7.73 20.62 -23.46
N THR A 37 -8.88 20.33 -22.86
CA THR A 37 -8.98 19.96 -21.43
C THR A 37 -9.50 18.54 -21.18
N CYS A 38 -10.10 17.89 -22.17
CA CYS A 38 -10.76 16.60 -22.02
C CYS A 38 -9.83 15.49 -21.49
N GLU A 39 -8.59 15.41 -21.97
CA GLU A 39 -7.60 14.45 -21.47
C GLU A 39 -7.25 14.68 -19.99
N LYS A 40 -7.14 15.94 -19.57
CA LYS A 40 -6.85 16.30 -18.18
C LYS A 40 -8.02 15.93 -17.27
N VAL A 41 -9.25 16.26 -17.68
CA VAL A 41 -10.47 15.92 -16.94
C VAL A 41 -10.62 14.40 -16.84
N MET A 42 -10.44 13.66 -17.94
CA MET A 42 -10.52 12.20 -17.91
C MET A 42 -9.44 11.58 -17.03
N THR A 43 -8.23 12.16 -17.01
CA THR A 43 -7.17 11.72 -16.09
C THR A 43 -7.60 11.86 -14.63
N GLU A 44 -8.17 13.00 -14.25
CA GLU A 44 -8.69 13.23 -12.90
C GLU A 44 -9.80 12.22 -12.54
N VAL A 45 -10.74 11.97 -13.46
CA VAL A 45 -11.81 10.98 -13.26
C VAL A 45 -11.24 9.58 -13.02
N VAL A 46 -10.27 9.13 -13.82
CA VAL A 46 -9.66 7.81 -13.66
C VAL A 46 -8.83 7.72 -12.38
N GLU A 47 -8.13 8.79 -12.00
CA GLU A 47 -7.42 8.86 -10.72
C GLU A 47 -8.39 8.76 -9.53
N ASN A 48 -9.48 9.52 -9.55
CA ASN A 48 -10.51 9.49 -8.51
C ASN A 48 -11.18 8.11 -8.44
N LYS A 49 -11.47 7.48 -9.58
CA LYS A 49 -11.99 6.11 -9.64
C LYS A 49 -11.02 5.10 -9.01
N CYS A 50 -9.72 5.29 -9.19
CA CYS A 50 -8.69 4.47 -8.55
C CYS A 50 -8.61 4.68 -7.03
N VAL A 51 -8.96 5.86 -6.53
CA VAL A 51 -9.05 6.11 -5.08
C VAL A 51 -10.32 5.49 -4.51
N GLN A 52 -11.46 5.76 -5.13
CA GLN A 52 -12.79 5.44 -4.60
C GLN A 52 -13.17 3.96 -4.77
N VAL A 53 -12.75 3.31 -5.86
CA VAL A 53 -13.17 1.95 -6.20
C VAL A 53 -12.03 0.97 -5.98
N GLU A 54 -12.06 0.25 -4.86
CA GLU A 54 -11.02 -0.70 -4.46
C GLU A 54 -10.77 -1.79 -5.52
N ARG A 55 -11.83 -2.46 -6.00
CA ARG A 55 -11.70 -3.49 -7.03
C ARG A 55 -10.98 -3.00 -8.29
N PHE A 56 -11.23 -1.74 -8.68
CA PHE A 56 -10.56 -1.11 -9.83
C PHE A 56 -9.08 -0.85 -9.52
N ARG A 57 -8.79 -0.28 -8.35
CA ARG A 57 -7.42 -0.04 -7.85
C ARG A 57 -6.59 -1.32 -7.83
N GLU A 58 -7.15 -2.41 -7.31
CA GLU A 58 -6.46 -3.69 -7.18
C GLU A 58 -6.16 -4.31 -8.55
N LYS A 59 -7.15 -4.31 -9.47
CA LYS A 59 -6.92 -4.78 -10.84
C LYS A 59 -5.83 -4.00 -11.56
N LEU A 60 -5.76 -2.68 -11.37
CA LEU A 60 -4.65 -1.90 -11.91
C LEU A 60 -3.30 -2.26 -11.27
N ARG A 61 -3.27 -2.51 -9.96
CA ARG A 61 -2.04 -2.89 -9.24
C ARG A 61 -1.54 -4.29 -9.61
N SER A 62 -2.44 -5.24 -9.87
CA SER A 62 -2.11 -6.63 -10.23
C SER A 62 -1.84 -6.82 -11.72
N SER A 63 -2.20 -5.85 -12.57
CA SER A 63 -1.95 -5.92 -14.01
C SER A 63 -0.46 -6.00 -14.35
N ASN A 64 -0.14 -6.66 -15.48
CA ASN A 64 1.23 -6.74 -15.97
C ASN A 64 1.80 -5.33 -16.22
N LYS A 65 3.07 -5.10 -15.82
CA LYS A 65 3.74 -3.81 -16.01
C LYS A 65 3.81 -3.33 -17.46
N HIS A 66 3.75 -4.25 -18.42
CA HIS A 66 3.76 -4.01 -19.85
C HIS A 66 2.38 -4.24 -20.49
N ALA A 67 1.31 -4.40 -19.70
CA ALA A 67 -0.04 -4.53 -20.23
C ALA A 67 -0.44 -3.28 -21.03
N ILE A 68 -1.09 -3.52 -22.17
CA ILE A 68 -1.76 -2.50 -22.95
C ILE A 68 -3.22 -2.47 -22.49
N PHE A 69 -3.66 -1.32 -21.99
CA PHE A 69 -5.07 -1.09 -21.71
C PHE A 69 -5.71 -0.51 -22.96
N VAL A 70 -6.90 -0.97 -23.31
CA VAL A 70 -7.63 -0.50 -24.48
C VAL A 70 -9.13 -0.67 -24.26
N GLU A 71 -9.90 0.29 -24.76
CA GLU A 71 -11.34 0.14 -24.96
C GLU A 71 -11.57 -0.33 -26.40
N SER A 72 -12.06 -1.56 -26.57
CA SER A 72 -12.30 -2.18 -27.87
C SER A 72 -13.65 -1.75 -28.45
N THR A 73 -13.74 -0.49 -28.86
CA THR A 73 -14.90 0.10 -29.52
C THR A 73 -14.47 0.86 -30.77
N TYR A 74 -15.43 1.12 -31.66
CA TYR A 74 -15.27 1.98 -32.85
C TYR A 74 -15.09 3.48 -32.53
N ASN A 75 -14.47 3.80 -31.40
CA ASN A 75 -14.13 5.16 -31.01
C ASN A 75 -12.68 5.48 -31.38
N ASP A 76 -12.49 6.39 -32.32
CA ASP A 76 -11.16 6.71 -32.87
C ASP A 76 -10.32 7.62 -31.96
N THR A 77 -10.88 8.13 -30.87
CA THR A 77 -10.17 9.03 -29.94
C THR A 77 -9.81 8.31 -28.64
N TRP A 78 -10.79 7.74 -27.97
CA TRP A 78 -10.63 7.13 -26.66
C TRP A 78 -10.29 5.63 -26.74
N GLY A 79 -10.77 4.94 -27.78
CA GLY A 79 -10.62 3.49 -27.98
C GLY A 79 -9.63 3.11 -29.10
N SER A 80 -9.71 1.84 -29.52
CA SER A 80 -8.94 1.29 -30.64
C SER A 80 -9.52 1.65 -32.02
N GLY A 81 -10.77 2.10 -32.10
CA GLY A 81 -11.51 2.23 -33.35
C GLY A 81 -11.88 0.88 -33.98
N LEU A 82 -11.76 -0.21 -33.22
CA LEU A 82 -12.09 -1.58 -33.65
C LEU A 82 -12.95 -2.24 -32.57
N ASP A 83 -13.70 -3.27 -32.96
CA ASP A 83 -14.36 -4.15 -32.00
C ASP A 83 -13.34 -5.02 -31.24
N ARG A 84 -13.83 -5.90 -30.36
CA ARG A 84 -12.97 -6.77 -29.56
C ARG A 84 -12.07 -7.65 -30.42
N VAL A 85 -12.64 -8.32 -31.42
CA VAL A 85 -11.91 -9.26 -32.28
C VAL A 85 -10.88 -8.51 -33.12
N GLY A 86 -11.25 -7.38 -33.71
CA GLY A 86 -10.33 -6.53 -34.47
C GLY A 86 -9.21 -5.97 -33.61
N THR A 87 -9.50 -5.53 -32.38
CA THR A 87 -8.48 -5.01 -31.45
C THR A 87 -7.45 -6.07 -31.06
N GLU A 88 -7.90 -7.30 -30.75
CA GLU A 88 -7.02 -8.40 -30.35
C GLU A 88 -6.12 -8.88 -31.51
N ASN A 89 -6.63 -8.86 -32.75
CA ASN A 89 -5.91 -9.36 -33.93
C ASN A 89 -5.13 -8.29 -34.71
N THR A 90 -5.28 -7.02 -34.35
CA THR A 90 -4.56 -5.90 -35.00
C THR A 90 -3.45 -5.39 -34.10
N LYS A 91 -2.24 -5.23 -34.63
CA LYS A 91 -1.13 -4.62 -33.88
C LYS A 91 -1.52 -3.21 -33.45
N GLN A 92 -1.16 -2.81 -32.22
CA GLN A 92 -1.50 -1.49 -31.67
C GLN A 92 -1.15 -0.31 -32.58
N ALA A 93 -0.03 -0.38 -33.31
CA ALA A 93 0.40 0.67 -34.24
C ALA A 93 -0.50 0.83 -35.47
N ALA A 94 -1.33 -0.17 -35.76
CA ALA A 94 -2.28 -0.18 -36.88
C ALA A 94 -3.73 0.03 -36.42
N TRP A 95 -3.97 0.33 -35.14
CA TRP A 95 -5.31 0.72 -34.69
C TRP A 95 -5.69 2.08 -35.28
N PRO A 96 -6.90 2.22 -35.86
CA PRO A 96 -7.39 3.52 -36.33
C PRO A 96 -7.58 4.51 -35.17
N GLY A 97 -7.90 4.01 -33.97
CA GLY A 97 -8.11 4.84 -32.79
C GLY A 97 -6.85 5.19 -32.00
N LYS A 98 -6.86 6.37 -31.37
CA LYS A 98 -5.73 6.93 -30.60
C LYS A 98 -5.50 6.25 -29.24
N ASN A 99 -6.47 5.47 -28.75
CA ASN A 99 -6.47 4.80 -27.44
C ASN A 99 -6.05 5.74 -26.28
N LEU A 100 -6.62 6.95 -26.23
CA LEU A 100 -6.27 7.93 -25.17
C LEU A 100 -6.65 7.41 -23.78
N LEU A 101 -7.79 6.72 -23.63
CA LEU A 101 -8.22 6.18 -22.35
C LEU A 101 -7.24 5.13 -21.84
N GLY A 102 -6.81 4.21 -22.71
CA GLY A 102 -5.81 3.19 -22.37
C GLY A 102 -4.48 3.78 -21.91
N LYS A 103 -4.02 4.85 -22.58
CA LYS A 103 -2.81 5.59 -22.18
C LYS A 103 -2.95 6.24 -20.79
N ILE A 104 -4.10 6.84 -20.48
CA ILE A 104 -4.39 7.41 -19.16
C ILE A 104 -4.41 6.32 -18.09
N VAL A 105 -5.14 5.23 -18.32
CA VAL A 105 -5.22 4.10 -17.37
C VAL A 105 -3.83 3.51 -17.11
N ALA A 106 -2.98 3.39 -18.13
CA ALA A 106 -1.60 2.95 -17.96
C ALA A 106 -0.77 3.89 -17.07
N LYS A 107 -0.91 5.23 -17.23
CA LYS A 107 -0.26 6.22 -16.37
C LYS A 107 -0.73 6.09 -14.91
N VAL A 108 -2.04 5.98 -14.69
CA VAL A 108 -2.63 5.82 -13.35
C VAL A 108 -2.21 4.49 -12.71
N ALA A 109 -2.14 3.40 -13.47
CA ALA A 109 -1.66 2.10 -12.98
C ALA A 109 -0.18 2.16 -12.54
N LYS A 110 0.68 2.89 -13.27
CA LYS A 110 2.07 3.14 -12.87
C LYS A 110 2.14 3.92 -11.55
N LYS A 111 1.35 5.00 -11.41
CA LYS A 111 1.27 5.82 -10.18
C LYS A 111 0.78 5.01 -8.97
N SER A 112 -0.27 4.21 -9.16
CA SER A 112 -0.86 3.36 -8.11
C SER A 112 0.12 2.30 -7.59
N ARG A 113 0.92 1.69 -8.47
CA ARG A 113 1.96 0.71 -8.08
C ARG A 113 3.12 1.35 -7.33
N LYS A 114 3.55 2.55 -7.72
CA LYS A 114 4.59 3.30 -6.98
C LYS A 114 4.15 3.58 -5.54
N ARG A 115 2.90 4.03 -5.35
CA ARG A 115 2.32 4.24 -4.01
C ARG A 115 2.28 2.97 -3.17
N LYS A 116 1.89 1.82 -3.76
CA LYS A 116 1.94 0.54 -3.05
C LYS A 116 3.37 0.18 -2.61
N LYS A 117 4.37 0.41 -3.47
CA LYS A 117 5.78 0.13 -3.13
C LYS A 117 6.28 1.05 -2.00
N SER A 118 5.90 2.34 -2.01
CA SER A 118 6.25 3.25 -0.92
C SER A 118 5.54 2.87 0.38
N GLU A 119 4.25 2.55 0.34
CA GLU A 119 3.49 2.05 1.52
C GLU A 119 4.11 0.77 2.08
N GLN A 120 4.56 -0.14 1.21
CA GLN A 120 5.21 -1.38 1.62
C GLN A 120 6.59 -1.16 2.26
N TRP A 121 7.36 -0.16 1.78
CA TRP A 121 8.66 0.21 2.34
C TRP A 121 8.52 0.99 3.65
N SER A 122 7.49 1.84 3.75
CA SER A 122 7.20 2.67 4.94
C SER A 122 6.46 1.91 6.04
N ARG A 123 5.84 0.76 5.73
CA ARG A 123 5.36 -0.14 6.77
C ARG A 123 6.58 -0.72 7.49
N PRO A 124 6.70 -0.55 8.83
CA PRO A 124 7.69 -1.31 9.57
C PRO A 124 7.44 -2.77 9.22
N LYS A 125 8.48 -3.51 8.85
CA LYS A 125 8.39 -4.98 8.80
C LYS A 125 7.84 -5.37 10.16
N GLN A 126 6.58 -5.79 10.22
CA GLN A 126 6.20 -6.74 11.24
C GLN A 126 7.08 -7.93 10.92
N THR A 127 8.21 -7.98 11.61
CA THR A 127 8.96 -9.20 11.82
C THR A 127 7.90 -10.23 12.12
N GLN A 128 7.68 -11.17 11.20
CA GLN A 128 7.07 -12.41 11.61
C GLN A 128 7.98 -12.87 12.75
N GLN A 129 7.44 -12.84 13.96
CA GLN A 129 8.07 -13.48 15.10
C GLN A 129 8.54 -14.84 14.57
N PRO A 130 9.85 -15.13 14.59
CA PRO A 130 10.29 -16.50 14.39
C PRO A 130 9.45 -17.35 15.34
N LYS A 131 8.92 -18.46 14.86
CA LYS A 131 8.35 -19.49 15.74
C LYS A 131 9.30 -19.63 16.93
N GLU A 132 8.79 -19.42 18.14
CA GLU A 132 9.57 -19.52 19.37
C GLU A 132 10.45 -20.76 19.32
N SER A 133 11.76 -20.56 19.25
CA SER A 133 12.71 -21.48 19.83
C SER A 133 13.61 -20.69 20.77
N SER A 134 13.26 -20.76 22.05
CA SER A 134 14.15 -20.60 23.22
C SER A 134 14.90 -19.26 23.40
N LYS A 135 14.35 -18.45 24.33
CA LYS A 135 15.05 -17.72 25.40
C LYS A 135 15.96 -16.54 25.00
N GLN A 136 15.38 -15.35 24.86
CA GLN A 136 16.09 -14.12 25.23
C GLN A 136 15.96 -13.94 26.74
N ARG A 137 17.04 -14.20 27.48
CA ARG A 137 17.08 -14.02 28.94
C ARG A 137 17.15 -12.53 29.27
N ASP A 138 16.29 -12.09 30.18
CA ASP A 138 16.26 -10.73 30.70
C ASP A 138 17.61 -10.37 31.35
N ILE A 139 18.21 -9.26 30.92
CA ILE A 139 19.52 -8.78 31.38
C ILE A 139 19.50 -8.52 32.90
N VAL A 140 18.36 -8.10 33.45
CA VAL A 140 18.21 -7.89 34.90
C VAL A 140 18.32 -9.21 35.66
N LYS A 141 17.84 -10.30 35.07
CA LYS A 141 17.95 -11.65 35.64
C LYS A 141 19.38 -12.18 35.57
N MET A 142 20.08 -11.92 34.46
CA MET A 142 21.50 -12.29 34.31
C MET A 142 22.40 -11.58 35.33
N LEU A 143 22.18 -10.28 35.57
CA LEU A 143 22.95 -9.51 36.56
C LEU A 143 22.71 -9.99 38.00
N LYS A 144 21.49 -10.42 38.33
CA LYS A 144 21.19 -11.03 39.64
C LYS A 144 21.86 -12.39 39.82
N ASP A 145 21.82 -13.24 38.79
CA ASP A 145 22.39 -14.59 38.86
C ASP A 145 23.93 -14.54 39.00
N MET A 146 24.61 -13.60 38.32
CA MET A 146 26.06 -13.42 38.47
C MET A 146 26.45 -12.99 39.89
N ARG A 147 25.64 -12.14 40.54
CA ARG A 147 25.90 -11.71 41.92
C ARG A 147 25.73 -12.88 42.90
N ALA A 148 24.71 -13.72 42.70
CA ALA A 148 24.48 -14.89 43.54
C ALA A 148 25.57 -15.96 43.39
N GLN A 149 26.20 -16.07 42.22
CA GLN A 149 27.34 -16.98 42.00
C GLN A 149 28.65 -16.47 42.60
N SER A 150 28.77 -15.16 42.88
CA SER A 150 29.96 -14.59 43.51
C SER A 150 30.06 -14.93 45.00
N ASP A 151 28.94 -15.28 45.63
CA ASP A 151 28.84 -15.54 47.06
C ASP A 151 28.99 -17.03 47.43
N SER A 152 29.19 -17.93 46.44
CA SER A 152 29.23 -19.39 46.66
C SER A 152 30.60 -20.06 46.54
N ASP A 153 31.68 -19.33 46.21
CA ASP A 153 33.05 -19.87 46.37
C ASP A 153 33.51 -19.64 47.82
N SER A 154 32.82 -20.30 48.75
CA SER A 154 33.34 -20.55 50.09
C SER A 154 34.41 -21.64 50.01
N PHE A 155 35.63 -21.22 50.34
CA PHE A 155 36.46 -21.84 51.38
C PHE A 155 36.09 -23.29 51.76
N SER A 156 36.98 -24.22 51.41
CA SER A 156 37.18 -25.48 52.13
C SER A 156 38.70 -25.68 52.21
N GLY A 157 39.36 -25.88 53.35
CA GLY A 157 38.94 -26.28 54.68
C GLY A 157 39.60 -27.61 55.03
N TRP A 158 40.82 -27.58 55.62
CA TRP A 158 41.47 -28.62 56.44
C TRP A 158 42.82 -28.02 56.92
N ASP A 159 43.16 -27.88 58.20
CA ASP A 159 43.52 -28.97 59.10
C ASP A 159 43.42 -28.59 60.60
N SER A 160 43.43 -29.65 61.38
CA SER A 160 43.05 -29.91 62.76
C SER A 160 43.97 -29.36 63.85
N SER A 161 43.36 -29.31 65.04
CA SER A 161 43.87 -29.80 66.32
C SER A 161 44.29 -28.75 67.36
N ASP A 162 43.80 -29.03 68.58
CA ASP A 162 44.26 -28.59 69.91
C ASP A 162 44.15 -27.10 70.24
N SER A 163 43.86 -26.67 71.46
CA SER A 163 43.40 -27.28 72.72
C SER A 163 43.24 -26.08 73.67
N GLU A 164 42.33 -26.17 74.65
CA GLU A 164 42.32 -25.38 75.91
C GLU A 164 42.06 -23.86 75.77
N SER A 165 41.51 -23.11 76.72
CA SER A 165 40.77 -23.25 77.99
C SER A 165 40.48 -21.80 78.42
N GLU A 166 39.48 -21.59 79.28
CA GLU A 166 39.29 -20.39 80.14
C GLU A 166 39.00 -19.05 79.44
N SER A 167 38.29 -18.08 80.00
CA SER A 167 37.26 -17.97 81.04
C SER A 167 36.79 -16.50 81.02
N ASP A 168 35.62 -16.28 81.60
CA ASP A 168 35.20 -15.07 82.33
C ASP A 168 34.63 -13.79 81.65
N ALA A 169 33.41 -13.51 82.16
CA ALA A 169 32.91 -12.25 82.72
C ALA A 169 32.57 -11.07 81.78
N GLN A 170 31.28 -10.67 81.70
CA GLN A 170 30.65 -9.52 82.41
C GLN A 170 31.25 -8.17 81.99
N SER A 171 30.55 -7.06 81.73
CA SER A 171 29.32 -6.45 82.26
C SER A 171 29.09 -5.19 81.40
N LEU A 172 27.89 -4.89 80.90
CA LEU A 172 26.93 -3.89 81.44
C LEU A 172 27.33 -2.40 81.42
N HIS A 173 26.35 -1.61 80.95
CA HIS A 173 26.10 -0.16 81.13
C HIS A 173 27.01 0.82 80.36
N GLY A 174 26.50 1.87 79.73
CA GLY A 174 25.15 2.44 79.65
C GLY A 174 25.16 3.64 78.70
#